data_AF-B0C8X2-F1
#
_entry.id   AF-B0C8X2-F1
#
_cell.length_a   1.000
_cell.length_b   1.000
_cell.length_c   1.000
_cell.angle_alpha   90.00
_cell.angle_beta   90.00
_cell.angle_gamma   90.00
#
_symmetry.space_group_name_H-M   'P 1'
#
loop_
_entity.id
_entity.type
_entity.pdbx_description
1 polymer ?
#
loop_
_entity_poly.entity_id
_entity_poly.type
_entity_poly.pdbx_seq_one_letter_code
_entity_poly.pdbx_strand_id
1 'polypeptide(L)'
;MFTLPKGLLDDQGTLHRQGGLRLATGHDEIKSQRDPRVQDNPHYGALVLLTQAITFLGHFQTVTPLHLEQLFLTDFLYLQEVYVDLTHSYGGPIELGEHWATP
;
A
#
# COMPACT_ATOMS: atom_id res chain seq x y z
N MET A 1 -1.41 -12.98 1.94
CA MET A 1 -0.13 -12.64 2.63
C MET A 1 0.90 -12.35 1.56
N PHE A 2 1.90 -11.53 1.87
CA PHE A 2 2.98 -11.19 0.94
C PHE A 2 4.35 -11.29 1.64
N THR A 3 5.42 -11.27 0.84
CA THR A 3 6.79 -11.15 1.34
C THR A 3 7.55 -10.15 0.49
N LEU A 4 7.98 -9.05 1.10
CA LEU A 4 8.75 -8.02 0.40
C LEU A 4 10.05 -8.60 -0.20
N PRO A 5 10.38 -8.29 -1.46
CA PRO A 5 11.66 -8.66 -2.07
C PRO A 5 12.89 -8.27 -1.27
N LYS A 6 12.96 -7.03 -0.74
CA LYS A 6 14.09 -6.55 0.08
C LYS A 6 13.71 -6.44 1.56
N GLY A 7 12.61 -5.76 1.86
CA GLY A 7 12.10 -5.56 3.21
C GLY A 7 12.22 -4.12 3.71
N LEU A 8 11.43 -3.81 4.73
CA LEU A 8 11.51 -2.56 5.49
C LEU A 8 12.54 -2.71 6.61
N LEU A 9 13.57 -1.88 6.61
CA LEU A 9 14.51 -1.80 7.73
C LEU A 9 14.00 -0.75 8.72
N ASP A 10 13.74 -1.16 9.96
CA ASP A 10 13.36 -0.21 11.01
C ASP A 10 14.57 0.47 11.67
N ASP A 11 14.30 1.48 12.50
CA ASP A 11 15.32 2.24 13.20
C ASP A 11 16.16 1.40 14.18
N GLN A 12 15.70 0.20 14.52
CA GLN A 12 16.42 -0.75 15.38
C GLN A 12 17.25 -1.76 14.57
N GLY A 13 17.30 -1.60 13.25
CA GLY A 13 18.03 -2.49 12.34
C GLY A 13 17.32 -3.83 12.09
N THR A 14 16.03 -3.95 12.44
CA THR A 14 15.26 -5.16 12.17
C THR A 14 14.67 -5.09 10.76
N LEU A 15 14.88 -6.16 9.98
CA LEU A 15 14.36 -6.28 8.62
C LEU A 15 13.00 -6.99 8.60
N HIS A 16 11.97 -6.25 8.19
CA HIS A 16 10.59 -6.74 8.09
C HIS A 16 10.24 -7.07 6.64
N ARG A 17 9.84 -8.31 6.39
CA ARG A 17 9.48 -8.76 5.03
C ARG A 17 8.09 -9.33 4.91
N GLN A 18 7.61 -10.02 5.94
CA GLN A 18 6.32 -10.69 5.88
C GLN A 18 5.20 -9.75 6.25
N GLY A 19 4.10 -9.79 5.48
CA GLY A 19 2.95 -8.94 5.76
C GLY A 19 1.62 -9.54 5.31
N GLY A 20 0.56 -8.93 5.82
CA GLY A 20 -0.82 -9.23 5.50
C GLY A 20 -1.44 -8.10 4.71
N LEU A 21 -2.38 -8.45 3.83
CA LEU A 21 -3.06 -7.51 2.96
C LEU A 21 -4.53 -7.92 2.85
N ARG A 22 -5.42 -6.94 2.85
CA ARG A 22 -6.86 -7.11 2.64
C ARG A 22 -7.33 -6.15 1.55
N LEU A 23 -8.49 -6.42 0.97
CA LEU A 23 -9.15 -5.42 0.13
C LEU A 23 -9.47 -4.17 0.95
N ALA A 24 -9.23 -2.99 0.37
CA ALA A 24 -9.73 -1.76 0.93
C ALA A 24 -11.26 -1.72 0.85
N THR A 25 -11.87 -1.13 1.85
CA THR A 25 -13.31 -0.83 1.86
C THR A 25 -13.54 0.56 1.27
N GLY A 26 -14.79 0.89 0.93
CA GLY A 26 -15.13 2.27 0.51
C GLY A 26 -14.79 3.32 1.59
N HIS A 27 -14.81 2.94 2.87
CA HIS A 27 -14.38 3.83 3.95
C HIS A 27 -12.87 4.11 3.90
N ASP A 28 -12.06 3.10 3.61
CA ASP A 28 -10.60 3.24 3.47
C ASP A 28 -10.25 4.14 2.27
N GLU A 29 -10.98 4.01 1.17
CA GLU A 29 -10.81 4.85 -0.02
C GLU A 29 -11.10 6.32 0.30
N ILE A 30 -12.27 6.61 0.90
CA ILE A 30 -12.63 7.99 1.29
C ILE A 30 -11.62 8.57 2.28
N LYS A 31 -11.17 7.76 3.25
CA LYS A 31 -10.16 8.20 4.21
C LYS A 31 -8.82 8.52 3.52
N SER A 32 -8.40 7.71 2.55
CA SER A 32 -7.16 7.91 1.80
C SER A 32 -7.23 9.18 0.95
N GLN A 33 -8.35 9.41 0.26
CA GLN A 33 -8.58 10.62 -0.53
C GLN A 33 -8.59 11.89 0.32
N ARG A 34 -9.01 11.80 1.59
CA ARG A 34 -9.02 12.94 2.54
C ARG A 34 -7.68 13.17 3.23
N ASP A 35 -6.69 12.32 3.03
CA ASP A 35 -5.36 12.54 3.63
C ASP A 35 -4.76 13.83 3.07
N PRO A 36 -4.27 14.76 3.92
CA PRO A 36 -3.69 16.02 3.46
C PRO A 36 -2.56 15.86 2.45
N ARG A 37 -1.78 14.77 2.52
CA ARG A 37 -0.69 14.49 1.57
C ARG A 37 -1.21 14.17 0.19
N VAL A 38 -2.36 13.49 0.11
CA VAL A 38 -3.03 13.16 -1.17
C VAL A 38 -3.70 14.40 -1.74
N GLN A 39 -4.28 15.25 -0.89
CA GLN A 39 -4.84 16.53 -1.33
C GLN A 39 -3.77 17.49 -1.88
N ASP A 40 -2.58 17.51 -1.27
CA ASP A 40 -1.45 18.31 -1.74
C ASP A 40 -0.78 17.69 -2.99
N ASN A 41 -0.64 16.36 -3.01
CA ASN A 41 -0.02 15.62 -4.11
C ASN A 41 -0.80 14.33 -4.40
N PRO A 42 -1.60 14.29 -5.49
CA PRO A 42 -2.38 13.10 -5.86
C PRO A 42 -1.55 11.83 -6.07
N HIS A 43 -0.26 11.94 -6.40
CA HIS A 43 0.62 10.78 -6.55
C HIS A 43 0.87 10.01 -5.24
N TYR A 44 0.54 10.59 -4.07
CA TYR A 44 0.57 9.89 -2.78
C TYR A 44 -0.59 8.92 -2.57
N GLY A 45 -1.60 8.93 -3.44
CA GLY A 45 -2.83 8.15 -3.27
C GLY A 45 -2.58 6.65 -3.06
N ALA A 46 -1.77 6.03 -3.92
CA ALA A 46 -1.45 4.62 -3.82
C ALA A 46 -0.74 4.27 -2.51
N LEU A 47 0.17 5.14 -2.05
CA LEU A 47 0.89 4.95 -0.80
C LEU A 47 -0.06 4.98 0.39
N VAL A 48 -0.93 5.98 0.47
CA VAL A 48 -1.91 6.09 1.58
C VAL A 48 -2.91 4.94 1.53
N LEU A 49 -3.43 4.56 0.36
CA LEU A 49 -4.34 3.44 0.23
C LEU A 49 -3.73 2.12 0.72
N LEU A 50 -2.47 1.86 0.34
CA LEU A 50 -1.74 0.67 0.80
C LEU A 50 -1.62 0.62 2.33
N THR A 51 -1.45 1.75 3.02
CA THR A 51 -1.42 1.77 4.49
C THR A 51 -2.75 1.34 5.12
N GLN A 52 -3.88 1.56 4.44
CA GLN A 52 -5.19 1.10 4.90
C GLN A 52 -5.42 -0.39 4.61
N ALA A 53 -4.84 -0.89 3.52
CA ALA A 53 -4.99 -2.26 3.05
C ALA A 53 -4.04 -3.26 3.76
N ILE A 54 -2.85 -2.83 4.18
CA ILE A 54 -1.89 -3.67 4.88
C ILE A 54 -2.36 -3.91 6.31
N THR A 55 -2.54 -5.18 6.69
CA THR A 55 -3.01 -5.57 8.03
C THR A 55 -1.88 -5.76 9.02
N PHE A 56 -0.68 -6.09 8.55
CA PHE A 56 0.56 -6.05 9.31
C PHE A 56 1.78 -6.09 8.38
N LEU A 57 2.93 -5.63 8.87
CA LEU A 57 4.24 -5.80 8.25
C LEU A 57 5.28 -6.08 9.33
N GLY A 58 5.81 -7.30 9.38
CA GLY A 58 6.65 -7.74 10.50
C GLY A 58 5.91 -7.64 11.82
N HIS A 59 6.46 -6.88 12.77
CA HIS A 59 5.81 -6.60 14.06
C HIS A 59 4.82 -5.44 14.04
N PHE A 60 4.79 -4.64 12.96
CA PHE A 60 3.91 -3.48 12.86
C PHE A 60 2.47 -3.95 12.59
N GLN A 61 1.58 -3.79 13.57
CA GLN A 61 0.13 -4.00 13.40
C GLN A 61 -0.58 -2.81 12.73
N THR A 62 0.09 -1.66 12.67
CA THR A 62 -0.39 -0.47 11.97
C THR A 62 0.72 0.03 11.08
N VAL A 63 0.49 -0.02 9.78
CA VAL A 63 1.41 0.52 8.78
C VAL A 63 0.99 1.96 8.51
N THR A 64 1.98 2.85 8.41
CA THR A 64 1.77 4.29 8.24
C THR A 64 2.43 4.72 6.95
N PRO A 65 2.10 5.89 6.40
CA PRO A 65 2.78 6.40 5.22
C PRO A 65 4.31 6.46 5.40
N LEU A 66 4.78 6.87 6.58
CA LEU A 66 6.21 6.94 6.88
C LEU A 66 6.92 5.59 6.77
N HIS A 67 6.26 4.49 7.19
CA HIS A 67 6.81 3.15 7.02
C HIS A 67 6.98 2.78 5.54
N LEU A 68 6.03 3.16 4.68
CA LEU A 68 6.10 2.86 3.25
C LEU A 68 7.06 3.80 2.50
N GLU A 69 7.22 5.04 2.95
CA GLU A 69 8.22 5.99 2.44
C GLU A 69 9.67 5.51 2.66
N GLN A 70 9.90 4.64 3.65
CA GLN A 70 11.20 4.02 3.94
C GLN A 70 11.50 2.77 3.11
N LEU A 71 10.54 2.28 2.31
CA LEU A 71 10.76 1.10 1.48
C LEU A 71 11.71 1.38 0.32
N PHE A 72 12.42 0.33 -0.10
CA PHE A 72 13.02 0.34 -1.43
C PHE A 72 11.93 0.50 -2.49
N LEU A 73 12.21 1.26 -3.56
CA LEU A 73 11.24 1.47 -4.64
C LEU A 73 10.70 0.14 -5.22
N THR A 74 11.54 -0.88 -5.33
CA THR A 74 11.14 -2.23 -5.77
C THR A 74 10.10 -2.87 -4.85
N ASP A 75 10.19 -2.67 -3.54
CA ASP A 75 9.22 -3.20 -2.58
C ASP A 75 7.89 -2.43 -2.65
N PHE A 76 7.95 -1.12 -2.83
CA PHE A 76 6.74 -0.31 -3.02
C PHE A 76 5.98 -0.69 -4.30
N LEU A 77 6.69 -0.89 -5.41
CA LEU A 77 6.10 -1.36 -6.67
C LEU A 77 5.51 -2.77 -6.50
N TYR A 78 6.23 -3.68 -5.85
CA TYR A 78 5.74 -5.02 -5.55
C TYR A 78 4.43 -4.99 -4.73
N LEU A 79 4.32 -4.11 -3.73
CA LEU A 79 3.09 -3.98 -2.94
C LEU A 79 1.90 -3.50 -3.78
N GLN A 80 2.12 -2.58 -4.72
CA GLN A 80 1.08 -2.13 -5.66
C GLN A 80 0.62 -3.28 -6.56
N GLU A 81 1.55 -4.04 -7.14
CA GLU A 81 1.24 -5.22 -7.97
C GLU A 81 0.42 -6.25 -7.18
N VAL A 82 0.86 -6.63 -5.98
CA VAL A 82 0.16 -7.59 -5.12
C VAL A 82 -1.25 -7.11 -4.78
N TYR A 83 -1.44 -5.82 -4.52
CA TYR A 83 -2.75 -5.26 -4.20
C TYR A 83 -3.69 -5.25 -5.42
N VAL A 84 -3.17 -4.90 -6.60
CA VAL A 84 -3.91 -4.94 -7.86
C VAL A 84 -4.33 -6.38 -8.19
N ASP A 85 -3.43 -7.34 -8.06
CA ASP A 85 -3.71 -8.77 -8.26
C ASP A 85 -4.77 -9.29 -7.28
N LEU A 86 -4.68 -8.91 -6.00
CA LEU A 86 -5.70 -9.24 -5.00
C LEU A 86 -7.05 -8.65 -5.40
N THR A 87 -7.09 -7.39 -5.83
CA THR A 87 -8.32 -6.71 -6.22
C THR A 87 -8.98 -7.43 -7.41
N HIS A 88 -8.23 -7.71 -8.47
CA HIS A 88 -8.71 -8.43 -9.65
C HIS A 88 -9.18 -9.86 -9.34
N SER A 89 -8.53 -10.54 -8.39
CA SER A 89 -8.88 -11.91 -8.02
C SER A 89 -10.24 -12.02 -7.32
N TYR A 90 -10.71 -10.95 -6.68
CA TYR A 90 -11.96 -10.93 -5.90
C TYR A 90 -13.09 -10.10 -6.51
N GLY A 91 -12.75 -9.06 -7.25
CA GLY A 91 -13.69 -8.29 -8.06
C GLY A 91 -13.14 -8.23 -9.48
N GLY A 92 -13.79 -8.92 -10.43
CA GLY A 92 -13.50 -8.75 -11.85
C GLY A 92 -13.42 -7.26 -12.22
N PRO A 93 -12.71 -6.92 -13.31
CA PRO A 93 -12.00 -5.65 -13.51
C PRO A 93 -12.72 -4.47 -12.87
N ILE A 94 -12.26 -4.05 -11.70
CA ILE A 94 -12.72 -2.83 -11.06
C ILE A 94 -11.99 -1.72 -11.79
N GLU A 95 -12.68 -1.01 -12.69
CA GLU A 95 -12.24 0.28 -13.21
C GLU A 95 -12.19 1.28 -12.04
N LEU A 96 -11.12 1.18 -11.25
CA LEU A 96 -10.69 2.24 -10.34
C LEU A 96 -10.40 3.43 -11.23
N GLY A 97 -11.32 4.40 -11.26
CA GLY A 97 -11.40 5.48 -12.25
C GLY A 97 -10.04 5.98 -12.74
N GLU A 98 -9.70 5.61 -13.98
CA GLU A 98 -8.96 6.35 -15.01
C GLU A 98 -7.89 7.40 -14.61
N HIS A 99 -7.16 7.24 -13.51
CA HIS A 99 -6.06 8.16 -13.14
C HIS A 99 -4.72 7.48 -12.84
N TRP A 100 -4.65 6.15 -12.77
CA TRP A 100 -3.40 5.45 -12.47
C TRP A 100 -2.67 4.90 -13.71
N ALA A 101 -3.30 4.93 -14.90
CA ALA A 101 -2.75 4.39 -16.13
C ALA A 101 -2.70 5.44 -17.26
N THR A 102 -1.67 6.30 -17.24
CA THR A 102 -1.09 6.89 -18.46
C THR A 102 0.43 7.04 -18.28
N PRO A 103 1.23 6.93 -19.36
CA PRO A 103 2.69 6.79 -19.29
C PRO A 103 3.43 8.03 -18.75
#